data_AF-A0A919PCV8-F1
#
_entry.id   AF-A0A919PCV8-F1
#
_cell.length_a   1.000
_cell.length_b   1.000
_cell.length_c   1.000
_cell.angle_alpha   90.00
_cell.angle_beta   90.00
_cell.angle_gamma   90.00
#
_symmetry.space_group_name_H-M   'P 1'
#
loop_
_entity.id
_entity.type
_entity.pdbx_description
1 polymer ?
#
loop_
_entity_poly.entity_id
_entity_poly.type
_entity_poly.pdbx_seq_one_letter_code
_entity_poly.pdbx_strand_id
1 'polypeptide(L)'
;MTWDHDSCNTNDDHAHGGLVHLSITHLATFLAVVQHGSMTTAAIALTYSLSTVSAHVTHLERQLRTRLLRRTANGCEPTAAGQQVAEKAAELLEVHRDIVAGASDTRSRPVDASIA
;
A
#
# COMPACT_ATOMS: atom_id res chain seq x y z
N MET A 1 -8.64 -33.04 -8.02
CA MET A 1 -7.26 -32.60 -7.71
C MET A 1 -7.20 -31.09 -7.89
N THR A 2 -6.81 -30.38 -6.84
CA THR A 2 -6.78 -28.92 -6.74
C THR A 2 -5.68 -28.31 -7.63
N TRP A 3 -6.07 -27.41 -8.54
CA TRP A 3 -5.21 -26.31 -9.00
C TRP A 3 -5.26 -25.22 -7.90
N ASP A 4 -4.39 -24.23 -7.70
CA ASP A 4 -3.47 -23.41 -8.51
C ASP A 4 -2.49 -22.75 -7.49
N HIS A 5 -1.18 -22.63 -7.77
CA HIS A 5 -0.52 -21.41 -8.27
C HIS A 5 -0.49 -20.26 -7.25
N ASP A 6 0.65 -20.03 -6.60
CA ASP A 6 1.48 -18.83 -6.82
C ASP A 6 2.54 -18.72 -5.71
N SER A 7 3.76 -19.07 -6.10
CA SER A 7 5.02 -18.43 -5.72
C SER A 7 5.04 -17.66 -4.40
N CYS A 8 5.56 -18.32 -3.37
CA CYS A 8 6.16 -17.66 -2.22
C CYS A 8 7.42 -16.89 -2.68
N ASN A 9 7.27 -15.65 -3.19
CA ASN A 9 8.43 -14.84 -3.55
C ASN A 9 8.95 -14.08 -2.32
N THR A 10 9.78 -14.79 -1.54
CA THR A 10 10.57 -14.25 -0.44
C THR A 10 11.80 -13.53 -1.02
N ASN A 11 11.64 -12.31 -1.53
CA ASN A 11 12.80 -11.51 -1.95
C ASN A 11 13.39 -10.76 -0.73
N ASP A 12 14.15 -11.50 0.07
CA ASP A 12 15.37 -11.05 0.78
C ASP A 12 16.51 -11.37 -0.20
N ASP A 13 17.33 -10.46 -0.71
CA ASP A 13 18.24 -9.52 -0.05
C ASP A 13 18.83 -8.54 -1.10
N HIS A 14 19.51 -7.48 -0.60
CA HIS A 14 20.47 -6.58 -1.29
C HIS A 14 20.01 -5.18 -1.76
N ALA A 15 20.09 -4.18 -0.87
CA ALA A 15 20.77 -2.90 -1.11
C ALA A 15 20.85 -2.04 0.17
N HIS A 16 22.05 -1.91 0.74
CA HIS A 16 22.38 -0.80 1.64
C HIS A 16 22.60 0.46 0.77
N GLY A 17 21.80 1.52 0.98
CA GLY A 17 22.08 2.86 0.45
C GLY A 17 21.52 3.23 -0.94
N GLY A 18 20.50 2.52 -1.43
CA GLY A 18 19.73 2.92 -2.62
C GLY A 18 18.28 3.21 -2.22
N LEU A 19 17.61 4.14 -2.89
CA LEU A 19 16.22 4.55 -2.66
C LEU A 19 15.34 3.36 -2.20
N VAL A 20 14.80 3.45 -0.98
CA VAL A 20 13.81 2.50 -0.46
C VAL A 20 12.64 2.41 -1.44
N HIS A 21 12.35 1.22 -1.96
CA HIS A 21 11.27 1.02 -2.92
C HIS A 21 9.93 0.91 -2.18
N LEU A 22 9.27 2.06 -2.01
CA LEU A 22 7.95 2.15 -1.39
C LEU A 22 6.85 2.05 -2.45
N SER A 23 6.10 0.94 -2.43
CA SER A 23 4.92 0.78 -3.29
C SER A 23 3.71 1.51 -2.69
N ILE A 24 3.02 2.29 -3.53
CA ILE A 24 1.75 2.95 -3.21
C ILE A 24 0.72 1.94 -2.69
N THR A 25 0.68 0.73 -3.26
CA THR A 25 -0.23 -0.34 -2.81
C THR A 25 0.07 -0.80 -1.38
N HIS A 26 1.35 -0.91 -1.00
CA HIS A 26 1.74 -1.29 0.35
C HIS A 26 1.37 -0.20 1.37
N LEU A 27 1.56 1.08 1.00
CA LEU A 27 1.18 2.22 1.82
C LEU A 27 -0.34 2.30 2.02
N ALA A 28 -1.12 2.13 0.95
CA ALA A 28 -2.58 2.08 1.03
C ALA A 28 -3.07 0.90 1.90
N THR A 29 -2.42 -0.27 1.77
CA THR A 29 -2.72 -1.44 2.61
C THR A 29 -2.45 -1.14 4.08
N PHE A 30 -1.28 -0.58 4.39
CA PHE A 30 -0.93 -0.20 5.76
C PHE A 30 -1.90 0.82 6.35
N LEU A 31 -2.27 1.86 5.58
CA LEU A 31 -3.23 2.88 6.02
C LEU A 31 -4.60 2.26 6.34
N ALA A 32 -5.08 1.32 5.52
CA ALA A 32 -6.32 0.60 5.80
C ALA A 32 -6.23 -0.23 7.10
N VAL A 33 -5.10 -0.91 7.34
CA VAL A 33 -4.88 -1.67 8.58
C VAL A 33 -4.91 -0.75 9.79
N VAL A 34 -4.28 0.43 9.71
CA VAL A 34 -4.29 1.43 10.79
C VAL A 34 -5.70 1.96 11.05
N GLN A 35 -6.46 2.27 9.99
CA GLN A 35 -7.84 2.76 10.11
C GLN A 35 -8.80 1.73 10.71
N HIS A 36 -8.65 0.45 10.37
CA HIS A 36 -9.52 -0.61 10.86
C HIS A 36 -9.06 -1.26 12.17
N GLY A 37 -7.82 -1.04 12.61
CA GLY A 37 -7.25 -1.65 13.83
C GLY A 37 -7.10 -3.18 13.76
N SER A 38 -7.31 -3.77 12.59
CA SER A 38 -7.25 -5.22 12.38
C SER A 38 -6.85 -5.55 10.96
N MET A 39 -5.85 -6.42 10.82
CA MET A 39 -5.39 -6.92 9.52
C MET A 39 -6.50 -7.68 8.79
N THR A 40 -7.35 -8.40 9.52
CA THR A 40 -8.47 -9.16 8.95
C THR A 40 -9.54 -8.23 8.39
N THR A 41 -9.94 -7.21 9.16
CA THR A 41 -10.94 -6.23 8.70
C THR A 41 -10.44 -5.42 7.51
N ALA A 42 -9.16 -5.04 7.50
CA ALA A 42 -8.55 -4.34 6.37
C ALA A 42 -8.44 -5.24 5.13
N ALA A 43 -8.14 -6.53 5.29
CA ALA A 43 -8.12 -7.49 4.18
C ALA A 43 -9.49 -7.60 3.51
N ILE A 44 -10.56 -7.68 4.31
CA ILE A 44 -11.95 -7.69 3.82
C ILE A 44 -12.27 -6.37 3.08
N ALA A 45 -11.92 -5.23 3.67
CA ALA A 45 -12.18 -3.92 3.07
C ALA A 45 -11.44 -3.72 1.73
N LEU A 46 -10.23 -4.25 1.59
CA LEU A 46 -9.42 -4.16 0.38
C LEU A 46 -9.63 -5.31 -0.61
N THR A 47 -10.50 -6.28 -0.30
CA THR A 47 -10.68 -7.51 -1.09
C THR A 47 -9.36 -8.27 -1.30
N TYR A 48 -8.47 -8.23 -0.31
CA TYR A 48 -7.20 -8.97 -0.32
C TYR A 48 -7.24 -10.16 0.64
N SER A 49 -6.32 -11.11 0.44
CA SER A 49 -6.09 -12.17 1.42
C SER A 49 -5.33 -11.62 2.63
N LEU A 50 -5.56 -12.19 3.82
CA LEU A 50 -4.82 -11.83 5.03
C LEU A 50 -3.30 -12.02 4.86
N SER A 51 -2.89 -13.04 4.10
CA SER A 51 -1.50 -13.33 3.76
C SER A 51 -0.88 -12.19 2.96
N THR A 52 -1.61 -11.67 1.96
CA THR A 52 -1.20 -10.53 1.14
C THR A 52 -1.05 -9.27 2.00
N VAL A 53 -2.03 -8.97 2.86
CA VAL A 53 -1.97 -7.81 3.75
C VAL A 53 -0.78 -7.90 4.72
N SER A 54 -0.57 -9.08 5.33
CA SER A 54 0.57 -9.30 6.21
C SER A 54 1.91 -9.17 5.47
N ALA A 55 2.00 -9.68 4.24
CA ALA A 55 3.20 -9.57 3.41
C ALA A 55 3.50 -8.11 3.03
N HIS A 56 2.49 -7.34 2.62
CA HIS A 56 2.62 -5.92 2.31
C HIS A 56 3.14 -5.13 3.51
N VAL A 57 2.54 -5.32 4.69
CA VAL A 57 2.97 -4.64 5.93
C VAL A 57 4.37 -5.06 6.32
N THR A 58 4.69 -6.36 6.26
CA THR A 58 6.01 -6.88 6.63
C THR A 58 7.10 -6.35 5.69
N HIS A 59 6.81 -6.28 4.39
CA HIS A 59 7.72 -5.69 3.42
C HIS A 59 7.98 -4.22 3.74
N LEU A 60 6.93 -3.47 4.08
CA LEU A 60 7.05 -2.06 4.43
C LEU A 60 7.85 -1.87 5.73
N GLU A 61 7.58 -2.64 6.78
CA GLU A 61 8.39 -2.63 8.01
C GLU A 61 9.87 -2.98 7.77
N ARG A 62 10.14 -3.93 6.87
CA ARG A 62 11.52 -4.29 6.47
C ARG A 62 12.22 -3.14 5.75
N GLN A 63 11.56 -2.49 4.80
CA GLN A 63 12.12 -1.34 4.06
C GLN A 63 12.41 -0.16 5.00
N LEU A 64 11.50 0.15 5.93
CA LEU A 64 11.68 1.22 6.92
C LEU A 64 12.55 0.82 8.12
N ARG A 65 12.94 -0.47 8.22
CA ARG A 65 13.67 -1.06 9.36
C ARG A 65 13.04 -0.73 10.72
N THR A 66 11.73 -0.52 10.74
CA THR A 66 10.98 -0.02 11.90
C THR A 66 9.66 -0.76 12.02
N ARG A 67 9.32 -1.16 13.24
CA ARG A 67 8.01 -1.74 13.57
C ARG A 67 6.95 -0.64 13.52
N LEU A 68 6.02 -0.75 12.59
CA LEU A 68 4.92 0.20 12.43
C LEU A 68 3.65 -0.27 13.12
N LEU A 69 3.48 -1.59 13.28
CA LEU A 69 2.35 -2.17 14.02
C LEU A 69 2.82 -2.98 15.22
N ARG A 70 2.04 -2.90 16.29
CA ARG A 70 2.12 -3.77 17.45
C ARG A 70 0.96 -4.76 17.40
N ARG A 71 1.26 -6.06 17.53
CA ARG A 71 0.23 -7.10 17.65
C ARG A 71 -0.39 -7.04 19.04
N THR A 72 -1.72 -7.08 19.12
CA THR A 72 -2.49 -7.15 20.37
C THR A 72 -3.39 -8.38 20.35
N ALA A 73 -3.95 -8.75 21.51
CA ALA A 73 -4.80 -9.93 21.64
C ALA A 73 -6.03 -9.91 20.71
N ASN A 74 -6.49 -8.72 20.30
CA ASN A 74 -7.69 -8.53 19.48
C ASN A 74 -7.41 -7.94 18.09
N GLY A 75 -6.13 -7.79 17.69
CA GLY A 75 -5.82 -7.18 16.40
C GLY A 75 -4.43 -6.57 16.34
N CYS A 76 -4.35 -5.37 15.79
CA CYS A 76 -3.10 -4.65 15.56
C CYS A 76 -3.27 -3.16 15.84
N GLU A 77 -2.31 -2.56 16.53
CA GLU A 77 -2.30 -1.12 16.81
C GLU A 77 -1.08 -0.45 16.16
N PRO A 78 -1.21 0.76 15.61
CA PRO A 78 -0.06 1.51 15.12
C PRO A 78 0.89 1.87 16.27
N THR A 79 2.20 1.78 16.03
CA THR A 79 3.22 2.38 16.90
C THR A 79 3.30 3.89 16.65
N ALA A 80 4.03 4.64 17.49
CA ALA A 80 4.25 6.07 17.26
C ALA A 80 4.91 6.34 15.88
N ALA A 81 5.86 5.49 15.47
CA ALA A 81 6.44 5.55 14.13
C ALA A 81 5.42 5.16 13.05
N GLY A 82 4.59 4.14 13.30
CA GLY A 82 3.49 3.75 12.42
C GLY A 82 2.49 4.88 12.17
N GLN A 83 2.16 5.65 13.20
CA GLN A 83 1.27 6.79 13.10
C GLN A 83 1.86 7.91 12.23
N GLN A 84 3.14 8.27 12.44
CA GLN A 84 3.83 9.25 11.59
C GLN A 84 3.90 8.81 10.13
N VAL A 85 4.17 7.52 9.88
CA VAL A 85 4.18 6.95 8.53
C VAL A 85 2.78 6.96 7.93
N ALA A 86 1.73 6.67 8.70
CA ALA A 86 0.35 6.69 8.22
C ALA A 86 -0.07 8.09 7.77
N GLU A 87 0.28 9.12 8.54
CA GLU A 87 0.03 10.53 8.18
C GLU A 87 0.73 10.90 6.87
N LYS A 88 2.03 10.61 6.76
CA LYS A 88 2.82 10.89 5.55
C LYS A 88 2.36 10.08 4.34
N ALA A 89 1.94 8.83 4.56
CA ALA A 89 1.39 7.95 3.53
C ALA A 89 0.06 8.49 3.01
N ALA A 90 -0.80 9.02 3.88
CA ALA A 90 -2.06 9.63 3.48
C ALA A 90 -1.81 10.85 2.57
N GLU A 91 -0.92 11.76 2.97
CA GLU A 91 -0.54 12.92 2.14
C GLU A 91 -0.02 12.48 0.75
N LEU A 92 0.85 11.46 0.71
CA LEU A 92 1.38 10.95 -0.55
C LEU A 92 0.31 10.30 -1.44
N LEU A 93 -0.64 9.59 -0.85
CA LEU A 93 -1.75 8.97 -1.56
C LEU A 93 -2.71 10.01 -2.16
N GLU A 94 -2.91 11.14 -1.48
CA GLU A 94 -3.67 12.26 -2.03
C GLU A 94 -2.97 12.84 -3.25
N VAL A 95 -1.67 13.12 -3.16
CA VAL A 95 -0.88 13.60 -4.30
C VAL A 95 -0.92 12.59 -5.47
N HIS A 96 -0.79 11.29 -5.17
CA HIS A 96 -0.91 10.25 -6.19
C HIS A 96 -2.28 10.28 -6.89
N ARG A 97 -3.36 10.44 -6.11
CA ARG A 97 -4.72 10.56 -6.63
C ARG A 97 -4.88 11.79 -7.52
N ASP A 98 -4.35 12.94 -7.10
CA ASP A 98 -4.38 14.17 -7.89
C ASP A 98 -3.63 14.02 -9.22
N ILE A 99 -2.46 13.38 -9.21
CA ILE A 99 -1.69 13.11 -10.44
C ILE A 99 -2.52 12.25 -11.42
N VAL A 100 -3.15 11.19 -10.92
CA VAL A 100 -3.97 10.29 -11.75
C VAL A 100 -5.24 11.00 -12.25
N ALA A 101 -5.86 11.84 -11.42
CA ALA A 101 -7.05 12.61 -11.78
C ALA A 101 -6.74 13.70 -12.81
N GLY A 102 -5.71 14.51 -12.59
CA GLY A 102 -5.29 15.58 -13.51
C GLY A 102 -4.81 15.07 -14.86
N ALA A 103 -4.18 13.89 -14.92
CA ALA A 103 -3.82 13.25 -16.18
C ALA A 103 -5.04 12.81 -17.01
N SER A 104 -6.16 12.49 -16.34
CA SER A 104 -7.41 12.10 -16.99
C SER A 104 -8.14 13.29 -17.62
N ASP A 105 -7.93 14.50 -17.10
CA ASP A 105 -8.57 15.74 -17.56
C ASP A 105 -7.99 16.23 -18.91
N THR A 106 -6.69 16.04 -19.14
CA THR A 106 -6.00 16.54 -20.34
C THR A 106 -6.38 15.79 -21.63
N ARG A 107 -7.03 14.62 -21.55
CA ARG A 107 -7.46 13.84 -22.74
C ARG A 107 -8.83 14.25 -23.28
N SER A 108 -9.55 15.16 -22.61
CA SER A 108 -10.92 15.56 -22.98
C SER A 108 -11.01 16.77 -23.92
N ARG A 109 -9.91 17.26 -24.53
CA ARG A 109 -10.04 18.15 -25.69
C ARG A 109 -10.30 17.31 -26.94
N PRO A 110 -11.50 17.38 -27.55
CA PRO A 110 -11.76 16.65 -28.79
C PRO A 110 -10.84 17.21 -29.88
N VAL A 111 -10.00 16.35 -30.46
CA VAL A 111 -9.04 16.73 -31.51
C VAL A 111 -9.64 16.70 -32.92
N ASP A 112 -10.93 16.40 -33.07
CA ASP A 112 -11.59 16.30 -34.38
C ASP A 112 -12.85 17.16 -34.43
N ALA A 113 -12.68 18.40 -34.89
CA ALA A 113 -13.76 19.22 -35.45
C ALA A 113 -13.13 20.32 -36.33
N SER A 114 -12.36 19.94 -37.34
CA SER A 114 -12.02 20.79 -38.50
C SER A 114 -11.35 19.99 -39.60
N ILE A 115 -12.18 19.25 -40.35
CA ILE A 115 -11.94 18.94 -41.76
C ILE A 115 -13.30 18.81 -42.44
N ALA A 116 -13.87 19.95 -42.80
CA ALA A 116 -14.90 20.10 -43.84
C ALA A 116 -14.88 21.56 -44.32
#